data_AF-A0A554RYA6-F1
#
_entry.id   AF-A0A554RYA6-F1
#
_cell.length_a   1.000
_cell.length_b   1.000
_cell.length_c   1.000
_cell.angle_alpha   90.00
_cell.angle_beta   90.00
_cell.angle_gamma   90.00
#
_symmetry.space_group_name_H-M   'P 1'
#
loop_
_entity.id
_entity.type
_entity.pdbx_description
1 polymer ?
#
loop_
_entity_poly.entity_id
_entity_poly.type
_entity_poly.pdbx_seq_one_letter_code
_entity_poly.pdbx_strand_id
1 'polypeptide(L)' 'MTTAAPNKPSLRLVPKPPGSIDADLVAFRVMEHIDAQHPTFWETLPKTARVGLRNAIVRAVMAEDAKR' A
#
# COMPACT_ATOMS: atom_id res chain seq x y z
N MET A 1 -8.25 33.89 -38.58
CA MET A 1 -7.65 32.66 -38.01
C MET A 1 -7.66 32.82 -36.50
N THR A 2 -8.51 32.07 -35.79
CA THR A 2 -8.69 32.20 -34.34
C THR A 2 -7.82 31.15 -33.65
N THR A 3 -6.79 31.58 -32.93
CA THR A 3 -5.91 30.71 -32.14
C THR A 3 -6.65 30.26 -30.89
N ALA A 4 -7.14 29.02 -30.88
CA ALA A 4 -7.68 28.38 -29.69
C ALA A 4 -6.51 28.01 -28.74
N ALA A 5 -6.45 28.65 -27.57
CA ALA A 5 -5.53 28.28 -26.52
C ALA A 5 -5.91 26.87 -25.98
N PRO A 6 -4.93 25.98 -25.72
CA PRO A 6 -5.23 24.65 -25.19
C PRO A 6 -5.62 24.80 -23.72
N ASN A 7 -6.90 24.59 -23.41
CA ASN A 7 -7.39 24.41 -22.05
C ASN A 7 -6.70 23.16 -21.45
N LYS A 8 -5.54 23.33 -20.81
CA LYS A 8 -4.95 22.30 -19.95
C LYS A 8 -5.85 22.20 -18.71
N PRO A 9 -6.56 21.08 -18.47
CA PRO A 9 -7.24 20.90 -17.21
C PRO A 9 -6.16 20.85 -16.12
N SER A 10 -6.13 21.86 -15.25
CA SER A 10 -5.31 21.81 -14.05
C SER A 10 -5.82 20.66 -13.19
N LEU A 11 -5.07 19.56 -13.14
CA LEU A 11 -5.26 18.51 -12.15
C LEU A 11 -5.33 19.20 -10.79
N ARG A 12 -6.49 19.17 -10.13
CA ARG A 12 -6.61 19.66 -8.76
C ARG A 12 -5.62 18.84 -7.94
N LEU A 13 -4.52 19.47 -7.54
CA LEU A 13 -3.57 18.95 -6.57
C LEU A 13 -4.33 18.86 -5.25
N VAL A 14 -5.08 17.76 -5.07
CA VAL A 14 -5.62 17.40 -3.78
C VAL A 14 -4.40 17.33 -2.85
N PRO A 15 -4.34 18.17 -1.81
CA PRO A 15 -3.24 18.12 -0.86
C PRO A 15 -3.14 16.70 -0.35
N LYS A 16 -1.92 16.18 -0.35
CA LYS A 16 -1.66 14.85 0.17
C LYS A 16 -2.20 14.80 1.60
N PRO A 17 -3.02 13.79 1.95
CA PRO A 17 -3.60 13.73 3.29
C PRO A 17 -2.45 13.73 4.32
N PRO A 18 -2.46 14.64 5.30
CA PRO A 18 -1.41 14.71 6.30
C PRO A 18 -1.57 13.50 7.23
N GLY A 19 -0.62 12.57 7.15
CA GLY A 19 -0.58 11.41 8.03
C GLY A 19 0.47 10.41 7.56
N SER A 20 1.29 9.94 8.50
CA SER A 20 2.14 8.77 8.29
C SER A 20 1.26 7.54 8.17
N ILE A 21 1.58 6.65 7.24
CA ILE A 21 0.88 5.36 7.16
C ILE A 21 1.42 4.46 8.29
N ASP A 22 0.52 3.96 9.15
CA ASP A 22 0.88 2.93 10.13
C ASP A 22 1.12 1.60 9.41
N ALA A 23 2.40 1.31 9.16
CA ALA A 23 2.84 0.12 8.44
C ALA A 23 2.50 -1.19 9.16
N ASP A 24 2.49 -1.18 10.50
CA ASP A 24 2.16 -2.36 11.30
C ASP A 24 0.68 -2.66 11.25
N LEU A 25 -0.17 -1.62 11.31
CA LEU A 25 -1.62 -1.76 11.14
C LEU A 25 -1.97 -2.31 9.75
N VAL A 26 -1.32 -1.80 8.70
CA VAL A 26 -1.52 -2.30 7.33
C VAL A 26 -1.08 -3.76 7.21
N ALA A 27 0.10 -4.09 7.71
CA ALA A 27 0.59 -5.47 7.69
C ALA A 27 -0.34 -6.41 8.47
N PHE A 28 -0.84 -5.98 9.63
CA PHE A 28 -1.81 -6.75 10.41
C PHE A 28 -3.08 -7.05 9.61
N ARG A 29 -3.72 -6.02 9.03
CA ARG A 29 -4.96 -6.19 8.25
C ARG A 29 -4.79 -7.08 7.02
N VAL A 30 -3.67 -6.95 6.32
CA VAL A 30 -3.38 -7.81 5.14
C VAL A 30 -3.21 -9.27 5.57
N MET A 31 -2.48 -9.51 6.66
CA MET A 31 -2.27 -10.87 7.18
C MET A 31 -3.59 -11.48 7.66
N GLU A 32 -4.42 -10.71 8.37
CA GLU A 32 -5.76 -11.13 8.81
C GLU A 32 -6.67 -11.48 7.62
N HIS A 33 -6.61 -10.68 6.55
CA HIS A 33 -7.38 -10.97 5.34
C HIS A 33 -6.93 -12.26 4.66
N ILE A 34 -5.61 -12.51 4.58
CA ILE A 34 -5.06 -13.76 4.04
C ILE A 34 -5.53 -14.95 4.87
N ASP A 35 -5.48 -14.84 6.20
CA ASP A 35 -5.94 -15.90 7.11
C ASP A 35 -7.43 -16.20 6.92
N ALA A 36 -8.26 -15.17 6.74
CA ALA A 36 -9.69 -15.31 6.55
C ALA A 36 -10.07 -15.92 5.19
N GLN A 37 -9.37 -15.54 4.11
CA GLN A 37 -9.67 -16.02 2.75
C GLN A 37 -8.99 -17.34 2.41
N HIS A 38 -7.83 -17.61 3.00
CA HIS A 38 -6.98 -18.75 2.67
C HIS A 38 -6.42 -19.42 3.94
N PRO A 39 -7.25 -20.08 4.75
CA PRO A 39 -6.85 -20.63 6.05
C PRO A 39 -5.73 -21.69 5.96
N THR A 40 -5.67 -22.46 4.85
CA THR A 40 -4.64 -23.49 4.62
C THR A 40 -3.38 -22.96 3.94
N PHE A 41 -3.33 -21.68 3.58
CA PHE A 41 -2.22 -21.07 2.83
C PHE A 41 -0.86 -21.31 3.51
N TRP A 42 -0.85 -21.20 4.84
CA TRP A 42 0.37 -21.29 5.64
C TRP A 42 0.84 -22.72 5.90
N GLU A 43 -0.03 -23.73 5.73
CA GLU A 43 0.32 -25.14 6.01
C GLU A 43 1.35 -25.69 5.01
N THR A 44 1.35 -25.15 3.80
CA THR A 44 2.26 -25.56 2.71
C THR A 44 3.58 -24.79 2.71
N LEU A 45 3.70 -23.76 3.55
CA LEU A 45 4.85 -22.86 3.57
C LEU A 45 5.73 -23.08 4.81
N PRO A 46 7.03 -22.74 4.74
CA PRO A 46 7.89 -22.73 5.91
C PRO A 46 7.32 -21.80 7.00
N LYS A 47 7.50 -22.17 8.28
CA LYS A 47 7.04 -21.36 9.43
C LYS A 47 7.57 -19.92 9.42
N THR A 48 8.70 -19.66 8.75
CA THR A 48 9.31 -18.34 8.59
C THR A 48 8.65 -17.47 7.52
N ALA A 49 7.87 -18.05 6.59
CA ALA A 49 7.25 -17.33 5.49
C ALA A 49 6.27 -16.24 5.97
N ARG A 50 5.55 -16.51 7.06
CA ARG A 50 4.61 -15.56 7.68
C ARG A 50 5.31 -14.27 8.15
N VAL A 51 6.45 -14.42 8.80
CA VAL A 51 7.28 -13.30 9.26
C VAL A 51 7.92 -12.57 8.08
N GLY A 52 8.38 -13.32 7.07
CA GLY A 52 8.91 -12.77 5.83
C GLY A 52 7.91 -11.89 5.09
N LEU A 53 6.67 -12.36 4.93
CA LEU A 53 5.61 -11.60 4.27
C LEU A 53 5.25 -10.33 5.05
N ARG A 54 5.05 -10.43 6.38
CA ARG A 54 4.79 -9.25 7.23
C ARG A 54 5.88 -8.20 7.04
N ASN A 55 7.15 -8.60 7.14
CA ASN A 55 8.28 -7.68 7.00
C ASN A 55 8.35 -7.07 5.60
N ALA A 56 8.03 -7.83 4.55
CA ALA A 56 7.96 -7.31 3.19
C ALA A 56 6.86 -6.25 3.04
N ILE A 57 5.69 -6.48 3.61
CA ILE A 57 4.58 -5.50 3.62
C ILE A 57 4.99 -4.23 4.36
N VAL A 58 5.55 -4.34 5.57
CA VAL A 58 6.01 -3.18 6.35
C VAL A 58 7.03 -2.36 5.57
N ARG A 59 8.03 -3.01 4.95
CA ARG A 59 9.04 -2.33 4.11
C ARG A 59 8.41 -1.63 2.91
N ALA A 60 7.45 -2.27 2.24
CA ALA A 60 6.76 -1.67 1.09
C ALA A 60 5.96 -0.43 1.50
N VAL A 61 5.25 -0.49 2.64
CA VAL A 61 4.49 0.64 3.17
C VAL A 61 5.43 1.78 3.59
N MET A 62 6.51 1.49 4.31
CA MET A 62 7.49 2.50 4.70
C MET A 62 8.17 3.14 3.47
N ALA A 63 8.49 2.36 2.44
CA ALA A 63 9.06 2.89 1.21
C ALA A 63 8.08 3.79 0.45
N GLU A 64 6.78 3.48 0.49
CA GLU A 64 5.75 4.32 -0.11
C GLU A 64 5.50 5.59 0.71
N ASP A 65 5.50 5.49 2.05
CA ASP A 65 5.42 6.62 2.97
C ASP A 65 6.61 7.57 2.81
N ALA A 66 7.81 7.03 2.54
CA ALA A 66 9.01 7.84 2.27
C ALA A 66 8.98 8.58 0.91
N LYS A 67 8.22 8.09 -0.07
CA LYS A 67 7.93 8.84 -1.31
C LYS A 67 6.85 9.90 -1.08
N ARG A 68 6.25 9.95 0.12
CA ARG A 68 5.15 10.86 0.36
C ARG A 68 5.60 12.29 0.53
#